data_AF-A0A238L4K8-F1
#
_entry.id   AF-A0A238L4K8-F1
#
_cell.length_a   1.000
_cell.length_b   1.000
_cell.length_c   1.000
_cell.angle_alpha   90.00
_cell.angle_beta   90.00
_cell.angle_gamma   90.00
#
_symmetry.space_group_name_H-M   'P 1'
#
loop_
_entity.id
_entity.type
_entity.pdbx_description
1 polymer ?
#
loop_
_entity_poly.entity_id
_entity_poly.type
_entity_poly.pdbx_seq_one_letter_code
_entity_poly.pdbx_strand_id
1 'polypeptide(L)'
;MSLAAEMTVILQLPTRSLYQGQAAGLTAVAPTGAFGMLPNHIDFVTAIVPSVVTLRLLDGSEAFFGLDEGMLVKKGHNVTIAALRGVQGDALDSLQETVEASFIQMDEEERQARSALSRLEANMVRRFAELERPIP
;
A
#
# COMPACT_ATOMS: atom_id res chain seq x y z
N MET A 1 28.44 13.53 -6.88
CA MET A 1 27.26 12.93 -6.23
C MET A 1 27.74 12.37 -4.91
N SER A 2 27.12 12.73 -3.79
CA SER A 2 27.46 12.15 -2.48
C SER A 2 26.92 10.72 -2.42
N LEU A 3 27.76 9.77 -2.03
CA LEU A 3 27.29 8.42 -1.71
C LEU A 3 26.68 8.45 -0.30
N ALA A 4 25.50 7.86 -0.14
CA ALA A 4 24.85 7.66 1.15
C ALA A 4 24.95 6.20 1.59
N ALA A 5 25.06 5.98 2.89
CA ALA A 5 25.01 4.64 3.49
C ALA A 5 23.56 4.16 3.76
N GLU A 6 22.61 5.09 3.73
CA GLU A 6 21.20 4.86 4.07
C GLU A 6 20.27 5.65 3.13
N MET A 7 19.02 5.20 3.06
CA MET A 7 17.94 5.87 2.34
C MET A 7 16.70 5.98 3.21
N THR A 8 15.95 7.05 3.01
CA THR A 8 14.65 7.24 3.65
C THR A 8 13.60 6.47 2.87
N VAL A 9 12.88 5.58 3.55
CA VAL A 9 11.79 4.79 2.99
C VAL A 9 10.48 5.21 3.62
N ILE A 10 9.49 5.47 2.77
CA ILE A 10 8.14 5.83 3.16
C ILE A 10 7.16 4.88 2.48
N LEU A 11 6.38 4.14 3.26
CA LEU A 11 5.27 3.31 2.80
C LEU A 11 3.95 3.99 3.16
N GLN A 12 3.17 4.34 2.14
CA GLN A 12 1.91 5.05 2.27
C GLN A 12 0.74 4.17 1.80
N LEU A 13 -0.32 4.17 2.61
CA LEU A 13 -1.63 3.68 2.26
C LEU A 13 -2.59 4.88 2.11
N PRO A 14 -3.75 4.73 1.45
CA PRO A 14 -4.68 5.85 1.27
C PRO A 14 -5.12 6.50 2.57
N THR A 15 -5.18 5.74 3.66
CA THR A 15 -5.70 6.18 4.96
C THR A 15 -4.62 6.54 5.98
N ARG A 16 -3.38 6.07 5.79
CA ARG A 16 -2.29 6.28 6.76
C ARG A 16 -0.90 6.01 6.19
N SER A 17 0.11 6.53 6.86
CA SER A 17 1.49 6.06 6.71
C SER A 17 1.65 4.69 7.37
N LEU A 18 2.08 3.68 6.62
CA LEU A 18 2.37 2.35 7.13
C LEU A 18 3.76 2.30 7.78
N TYR A 19 4.75 2.96 7.16
CA TYR A 19 6.11 3.05 7.68
C TYR A 19 6.79 4.32 7.19
N GLN A 20 7.64 4.91 8.04
CA GLN A 20 8.52 6.01 7.69
C GLN A 20 9.81 5.88 8.51
N GLY A 21 10.94 5.65 7.84
CA GLY A 21 12.22 5.44 8.51
C GLY A 21 13.41 5.32 7.57
N GLN A 22 14.59 5.06 8.13
CA GLN A 22 15.80 4.79 7.34
C GLN A 22 15.95 3.30 7.04
N ALA A 23 16.59 2.99 5.91
CA ALA A 23 16.94 1.63 5.52
C ALA A 23 18.31 1.60 4.81
N ALA A 24 19.05 0.51 5.02
CA ALA A 24 20.30 0.20 4.34
C ALA A 24 20.09 -0.55 3.01
N GLY A 25 18.86 -0.96 2.72
CA GLY A 25 18.48 -1.71 1.52
C GLY A 25 17.00 -2.05 1.54
N LEU A 26 16.43 -2.34 0.37
CA LEU A 26 15.10 -2.95 0.26
C LEU A 26 15.06 -4.04 -0.81
N THR A 27 14.14 -4.99 -0.68
CA THR A 27 13.77 -5.94 -1.73
C THR A 27 12.27 -5.91 -1.96
N ALA A 28 11.86 -6.03 -3.22
CA ALA A 28 10.46 -6.00 -3.63
C ALA A 28 10.25 -6.81 -4.92
N VAL A 29 9.00 -7.02 -5.32
CA VAL A 29 8.64 -7.73 -6.55
C VAL A 29 7.88 -6.79 -7.48
N ALA A 30 8.42 -6.63 -8.70
CA ALA A 30 7.76 -5.96 -9.81
C ALA A 30 7.10 -6.99 -10.74
N PRO A 31 6.24 -6.58 -11.68
CA PRO A 31 5.70 -7.48 -12.70
C PRO A 31 6.79 -8.21 -13.51
N THR A 32 7.99 -7.63 -13.63
CA THR A 32 9.14 -8.21 -14.33
C THR A 32 9.99 -9.14 -13.46
N GLY A 33 9.67 -9.30 -12.18
CA GLY A 33 10.38 -10.15 -11.24
C GLY A 33 10.87 -9.43 -9.98
N ALA A 34 11.61 -10.15 -9.14
CA ALA A 34 12.17 -9.65 -7.89
C ALA A 34 13.36 -8.71 -8.13
N PHE A 35 13.49 -7.69 -7.29
CA PHE A 35 14.60 -6.76 -7.34
C PHE A 35 15.01 -6.28 -5.95
N GLY A 36 16.26 -5.80 -5.85
CA GLY A 36 16.81 -5.17 -4.67
C GLY A 36 17.26 -3.74 -4.99
N MET A 37 17.17 -2.86 -4.00
CA MET A 37 17.58 -1.46 -4.12
C MET A 37 18.48 -1.08 -2.95
N LEU A 38 19.58 -0.40 -3.26
CA LEU A 38 20.51 0.20 -2.30
C LEU A 38 20.43 1.73 -2.36
N PRO A 39 20.94 2.46 -1.35
CA PRO A 39 20.74 3.91 -1.22
C PRO A 39 21.18 4.78 -2.41
N ASN A 40 22.12 4.28 -3.22
CA ASN A 40 22.69 4.99 -4.36
C ASN A 40 22.24 4.42 -5.71
N HIS A 41 21.16 3.62 -5.73
CA HIS A 41 20.54 3.15 -6.98
C HIS A 41 20.16 4.35 -7.86
N ILE A 42 20.03 4.18 -9.17
CA ILE A 42 19.52 5.25 -10.05
C ILE A 42 18.07 5.60 -9.69
N ASP A 43 17.63 6.81 -10.04
CA ASP A 43 16.20 7.15 -9.93
C ASP A 43 15.36 6.15 -10.74
N PHE A 44 14.28 5.67 -10.11
CA PHE A 44 13.58 4.47 -10.58
C PHE A 44 12.10 4.55 -10.22
N VAL A 45 11.25 4.07 -11.11
CA VAL A 45 9.81 3.92 -10.89
C VAL A 45 9.36 2.57 -11.40
N THR A 46 8.56 1.86 -10.62
CA THR A 46 7.97 0.59 -11.03
C THR A 46 6.65 0.34 -10.31
N ALA A 47 5.77 -0.43 -10.94
CA ALA A 47 4.68 -1.07 -10.23
C ALA A 47 5.23 -2.13 -9.27
N ILE A 48 4.54 -2.32 -8.16
CA ILE A 48 4.70 -3.45 -7.24
C ILE A 48 3.46 -4.32 -7.37
N VAL A 49 3.69 -5.63 -7.51
CA VAL A 49 2.62 -6.64 -7.48
C VAL A 49 2.34 -7.06 -6.02
N PRO A 50 1.18 -7.67 -5.71
CA PRO A 50 0.91 -8.20 -4.39
C PRO A 50 2.05 -9.13 -3.94
N SER A 51 2.80 -8.68 -2.93
CA SER A 51 4.08 -9.30 -2.54
C SER A 51 4.56 -8.79 -1.18
N VAL A 52 5.66 -9.38 -0.70
CA VAL A 52 6.36 -8.90 0.49
C VAL A 52 7.47 -7.95 0.07
N VAL A 53 7.46 -6.75 0.67
CA VAL A 53 8.58 -5.82 0.66
C VAL A 53 9.38 -6.03 1.94
N THR A 54 10.69 -6.20 1.81
CA THR A 54 11.60 -6.33 2.96
C THR A 54 12.53 -5.14 3.01
N LEU A 55 12.64 -4.50 4.16
CA LEU A 55 13.63 -3.47 4.43
C LEU A 55 14.74 -4.04 5.29
N ARG A 56 15.99 -3.80 4.91
CA ARG A 56 17.14 -4.02 5.80
C ARG A 56 17.37 -2.75 6.58
N LEU A 57 17.21 -2.82 7.90
CA LEU A 57 17.39 -1.69 8.82
C LEU A 57 18.88 -1.46 9.12
N LEU A 58 19.17 -0.34 9.77
CA LEU A 58 20.53 0.12 10.06
C LEU A 58 21.26 -0.77 11.07
N ASP A 59 20.51 -1.41 11.97
CA ASP A 59 21.02 -2.36 12.96
C ASP A 59 21.24 -3.78 12.39
N GLY A 60 20.94 -3.97 11.10
CA GLY A 60 21.05 -5.26 10.41
C GLY A 60 19.80 -6.15 10.54
N SER A 61 18.79 -5.73 11.31
CA SER A 61 17.49 -6.41 11.35
C SER A 61 16.70 -6.19 10.05
N GLU A 62 15.66 -7.00 9.85
CA GLU A 62 14.76 -6.89 8.72
C GLU A 62 13.36 -6.50 9.18
N ALA A 63 12.70 -5.66 8.39
CA ALA A 63 11.28 -5.34 8.56
C ALA A 63 10.50 -5.81 7.32
N PHE A 64 9.38 -6.49 7.55
CA PHE A 64 8.59 -7.12 6.49
C PHE A 64 7.24 -6.42 6.33
N PHE A 65 6.86 -6.18 5.08
CA PHE A 65 5.61 -5.53 4.72
C PHE A 65 4.89 -6.36 3.67
N GLY A 66 3.72 -6.89 4.04
CA GLY A 66 2.81 -7.52 3.08
C GLY A 66 2.02 -6.43 2.40
N LEU A 67 2.25 -6.21 1.11
CA LEU A 67 1.59 -5.17 0.33
C LEU A 67 0.73 -5.79 -0.75
N ASP A 68 -0.38 -5.12 -1.03
CA ASP A 68 -1.13 -5.32 -2.26
C ASP A 68 -0.41 -4.66 -3.45
N GLU A 69 -1.09 -4.49 -4.58
CA GLU A 69 -0.57 -3.71 -5.69
C GLU A 69 -0.30 -2.24 -5.34
N GLY A 70 0.70 -1.67 -6.01
CA GLY A 70 1.13 -0.32 -5.73
C GLY A 70 2.18 0.21 -6.70
N MET A 71 2.76 1.35 -6.35
CA MET A 71 3.82 2.00 -7.12
C MET A 71 4.98 2.41 -6.21
N LEU A 72 6.19 2.04 -6.62
CA LEU A 72 7.44 2.45 -6.00
C LEU A 72 8.06 3.57 -6.82
N VAL A 73 8.46 4.64 -6.16
CA VAL A 73 9.23 5.75 -6.72
C VAL A 73 10.47 5.96 -5.87
N LYS A 74 11.64 5.87 -6.51
CA LYS A 74 12.91 6.27 -5.91
C LYS A 74 13.41 7.54 -6.58
N LYS A 75 13.75 8.53 -5.75
CA LYS A 75 14.41 9.78 -6.17
C LYS A 75 15.51 10.19 -5.18
N GLY A 76 16.76 10.30 -5.65
CA GLY A 76 17.89 10.62 -4.78
C GLY A 76 18.13 9.53 -3.72
N HIS A 77 17.99 9.84 -2.44
CA HIS A 77 18.05 8.85 -1.35
C HIS A 77 16.68 8.60 -0.70
N ASN A 78 15.60 8.94 -1.41
CA ASN A 78 14.23 8.74 -0.94
C ASN A 78 13.56 7.66 -1.78
N VAL A 79 12.90 6.72 -1.10
CA VAL A 79 12.04 5.71 -1.70
C VAL A 79 10.65 5.89 -1.11
N THR A 80 9.66 6.07 -1.98
CA THR A 80 8.25 6.10 -1.60
C THR A 80 7.54 4.93 -2.25
N ILE A 81 6.78 4.19 -1.46
CA ILE A 81 5.92 3.11 -1.94
C ILE A 81 4.49 3.49 -1.56
N ALA A 82 3.63 3.64 -2.56
CA ALA A 82 2.20 3.81 -2.36
C ALA A 82 1.50 2.50 -2.73
N ALA A 83 0.74 1.91 -1.81
CA ALA A 83 -0.01 0.67 -2.04
C ALA A 83 -1.46 0.86 -1.59
N LEU A 84 -2.38 0.11 -2.19
CA LEU A 84 -3.80 0.19 -1.81
C LEU A 84 -4.03 -0.31 -0.39
N ARG A 85 -3.38 -1.42 -0.04
CA ARG A 85 -3.46 -2.09 1.25
C ARG A 85 -2.07 -2.56 1.67
N GLY A 86 -1.85 -2.65 2.96
CA GLY A 86 -0.59 -3.16 3.47
C GLY A 86 -0.58 -3.37 4.98
N VAL A 87 0.18 -4.36 5.39
CA VAL A 87 0.41 -4.71 6.78
C VAL A 87 1.91 -4.84 7.04
N GLN A 88 2.32 -4.50 8.26
CA GLN A 88 3.67 -4.76 8.74
C GLN A 88 3.62 -6.06 9.56
N GLY A 89 4.57 -6.95 9.34
CA GLY A 89 4.73 -8.17 10.14
C GLY A 89 6.07 -8.18 10.85
N ASP A 90 6.10 -8.80 12.04
CA ASP A 90 7.33 -8.93 12.84
C ASP A 90 8.25 -10.03 12.30
N ALA A 91 7.68 -11.04 11.64
CA ALA A 91 8.40 -12.13 10.99
C ALA A 91 7.60 -12.70 9.80
N LEU A 92 8.30 -13.27 8.82
CA LEU A 92 7.71 -13.81 7.58
C LEU A 92 6.66 -14.90 7.82
N ASP A 93 6.86 -15.74 8.83
CA ASP A 93 5.95 -16.80 9.23
C ASP A 93 4.59 -16.25 9.69
N SER A 94 4.61 -15.23 10.55
CA SER A 94 3.41 -14.53 11.04
C SER A 94 2.77 -13.61 9.99
N LEU A 95 3.54 -13.18 8.99
CA LEU A 95 3.08 -12.21 8.00
C LEU A 95 1.99 -12.80 7.10
N GLN A 96 2.08 -14.07 6.72
CA GLN A 96 1.07 -14.69 5.86
C GLN A 96 -0.30 -14.71 6.53
N GLU A 97 -0.39 -15.14 7.79
CA GLU A 97 -1.63 -15.14 8.57
C GLU A 97 -2.19 -13.73 8.75
N THR A 98 -1.29 -12.75 9.01
CA THR A 98 -1.66 -11.34 9.16
C THR A 98 -2.23 -10.75 7.86
N VAL A 99 -1.62 -11.08 6.72
CA VAL A 99 -2.09 -10.65 5.40
C VAL A 99 -3.47 -11.23 5.12
N GLU A 100 -3.66 -12.54 5.30
CA GLU A 100 -4.95 -13.20 5.06
C GLU A 100 -6.06 -12.60 5.93
N ALA A 101 -5.83 -12.48 7.24
CA ALA A 101 -6.81 -11.91 8.16
C ALA A 101 -7.15 -10.44 7.85
N SER A 102 -6.12 -9.62 7.61
CA SER A 102 -6.32 -8.18 7.34
C SER A 102 -7.00 -7.95 6.00
N PHE A 103 -6.67 -8.72 4.96
CA PHE A 103 -7.21 -8.48 3.62
C PHE A 103 -8.67 -8.93 3.54
N ILE A 104 -9.04 -10.04 4.19
CA ILE A 104 -10.44 -10.47 4.31
C ILE A 104 -11.28 -9.40 5.02
N GLN A 105 -10.78 -8.83 6.12
CA GLN A 105 -11.50 -7.78 6.83
C GLN A 105 -11.68 -6.52 5.97
N MET A 106 -10.63 -6.10 5.25
CA MET A 106 -10.69 -4.92 4.39
C MET A 106 -11.66 -5.10 3.22
N ASP A 107 -11.73 -6.30 2.62
CA ASP A 107 -12.73 -6.61 1.58
C ASP A 107 -14.17 -6.51 2.11
N GLU A 108 -14.41 -6.99 3.34
CA GLU A 108 -15.72 -6.91 3.97
C GLU A 108 -16.15 -5.45 4.17
N GLU A 109 -15.26 -4.64 4.73
CA GLU A 109 -15.50 -3.21 4.98
C GLU A 109 -15.76 -2.45 3.66
N GLU A 110 -14.96 -2.71 2.62
CA GLU A 110 -15.16 -2.10 1.30
C GLU A 110 -16.51 -2.49 0.69
N ARG A 111 -16.87 -3.77 0.78
CA ARG A 111 -18.16 -4.27 0.28
C ARG A 111 -19.33 -3.62 1.00
N GLN A 112 -19.24 -3.47 2.32
CA GLN A 112 -20.28 -2.80 3.11
C GLN A 112 -20.40 -1.32 2.76
N ALA A 113 -19.27 -0.60 2.64
CA ALA A 113 -19.24 0.80 2.27
C ALA A 113 -19.84 1.05 0.87
N ARG A 114 -19.46 0.25 -0.13
CA ARG A 114 -20.03 0.30 -1.49
C ARG A 114 -21.54 0.02 -1.47
N SER A 115 -21.99 -0.99 -0.72
CA SER A 115 -23.42 -1.31 -0.62
C SER A 115 -24.22 -0.17 0.01
N ALA A 116 -23.68 0.46 1.06
CA ALA A 116 -24.31 1.62 1.70
C ALA A 116 -24.41 2.81 0.72
N LEU A 117 -23.34 3.10 -0.03
CA LEU A 117 -23.33 4.16 -1.04
C LEU A 117 -24.36 3.91 -2.15
N SER A 118 -24.40 2.70 -2.73
CA SER A 118 -25.39 2.38 -3.77
C SER A 118 -26.83 2.47 -3.25
N ARG A 119 -27.09 2.12 -1.98
CA ARG A 119 -28.41 2.31 -1.36
C ARG A 119 -28.76 3.79 -1.20
N LEU A 120 -27.78 4.63 -0.84
CA LEU A 120 -28.00 6.08 -0.75
C LEU A 120 -28.31 6.68 -2.13
N GLU A 121 -27.55 6.30 -3.16
CA GLU A 121 -27.77 6.73 -4.54
C GLU A 121 -29.14 6.32 -5.06
N ALA A 122 -29.53 5.05 -4.88
CA ALA A 122 -30.83 4.55 -5.31
C ALA A 122 -31.99 5.27 -4.60
N ASN A 123 -31.87 5.53 -3.29
CA ASN A 123 -32.87 6.28 -2.54
C ASN A 123 -32.96 7.74 -3.00
N MET A 124 -31.83 8.36 -3.34
CA MET A 124 -31.77 9.72 -3.87
C MET A 124 -32.51 9.81 -5.21
N VAL A 125 -32.21 8.91 -6.16
CA VAL A 125 -32.91 8.83 -7.46
C VAL A 125 -34.41 8.67 -7.26
N ARG A 126 -34.84 7.79 -6.34
CA ARG A 126 -36.26 7.55 -6.05
C ARG A 126 -36.96 8.80 -5.51
N ARG A 127 -36.35 9.51 -4.55
CA ARG A 127 -36.93 10.73 -3.97
C ARG A 127 -37.02 11.88 -4.96
N PHE A 128 -36.03 12.04 -5.84
CA PHE A 128 -36.11 13.04 -6.91
C PHE A 128 -37.22 12.73 -7.91
N ALA A 129 -37.37 11.46 -8.31
CA ALA A 129 -38.47 11.05 -9.18
C ALA A 129 -39.86 11.24 -8.55
N GLU A 130 -39.97 11.14 -7.21
CA GLU A 130 -41.21 11.44 -6.48
C GLU A 130 -41.53 12.94 -6.44
N LEU A 131 -40.53 13.83 -6.45
CA LEU A 131 -40.71 15.29 -6.47
C LEU A 131 -41.13 15.83 -7.84
N GLU A 132 -40.77 15.16 -8.94
CA GLU A 132 -41.17 15.54 -10.29
C GLU A 132 -42.60 15.09 -10.66
N ARG A 133 -43.27 14.31 -9.80
CA ARG A 133 -44.67 13.95 -10.02
C ARG A 133 -45.58 15.14 -9.70
N PRO A 134 -46.39 15.63 -10.65
CA PRO A 134 -47.33 16.70 -10.37
C PRO A 134 -48.31 16.25 -9.28
N ILE A 135 -48.45 17.07 -8.24
CA ILE A 135 -49.45 16.90 -7.20
C ILE A 135 -50.82 17.08 -7.87
N PRO A 136 -51.78 16.14 -7.72
CA PRO A 136 -53.11 16.25 -8.31
C PRO A 136 -53.94 17.40 -7.70
#